data_AF-A0AAU7WM29-F1
#
_entry.id   AF-A0AAU7WM29-F1
#
_cell.length_a   1.000
_cell.length_b   1.000
_cell.length_c   1.000
_cell.angle_alpha   90.00
_cell.angle_beta   90.00
_cell.angle_gamma   90.00
#
_symmetry.space_group_name_H-M   'P 1'
#
loop_
_entity.id
_entity.type
_entity.pdbx_description
1 polymer ?
#
loop_
_entity_poly.entity_id
_entity_poly.type
_entity_poly.pdbx_seq_one_letter_code
_entity_poly.pdbx_strand_id
1 'polypeptide(L)'
;MIKGSALGRLFRRGAFAVLFTAFGAASGIGLEHYLDRPDMLKTRQALVIEGPQGDERNYVLPPGTVLYFDRAFAEGHALYHAYFYYHGEPENDRVLLEPKHKGSLTVPTWLYAPGDPAL
;
A
#
# COMPACT_ATOMS: atom_id res chain seq x y z
N MET A 1 52.31 7.50 20.08
CA MET A 1 51.20 7.35 21.07
C MET A 1 50.54 8.71 21.25
N ILE A 2 49.52 9.04 20.45
CA ILE A 2 48.88 10.37 20.47
C ILE A 2 47.92 10.44 21.65
N LYS A 3 48.27 11.21 22.70
CA LYS A 3 47.38 11.51 23.82
C LYS A 3 46.20 12.34 23.32
N GLY A 4 45.04 11.71 23.11
CA GLY A 4 43.81 12.40 22.76
C GLY A 4 43.41 13.38 23.87
N SER A 5 43.26 14.67 23.53
CA SER A 5 42.89 15.72 24.48
C SER A 5 41.53 15.39 25.13
N ALA A 6 41.35 15.78 26.39
CA ALA A 6 40.08 15.59 27.11
C ALA A 6 38.90 16.22 26.34
N LEU A 7 39.16 17.30 25.59
CA LEU A 7 38.22 18.00 24.73
C LEU A 7 37.73 17.12 23.56
N GLY A 8 38.62 16.35 22.91
CA GLY A 8 38.24 15.42 21.85
C GLY A 8 37.38 14.25 22.35
N ARG A 9 37.59 13.81 23.60
CA ARG A 9 36.75 12.77 24.22
C ARG A 9 35.35 13.29 24.57
N LEU A 10 35.24 14.52 25.06
CA LEU A 10 33.97 15.18 25.32
C LEU A 10 33.19 15.46 24.03
N PHE A 11 33.87 15.96 22.99
CA PHE A 11 33.24 16.21 21.69
C PHE A 11 32.73 14.93 21.04
N ARG A 12 33.53 13.85 21.09
CA ARG A 12 33.12 12.54 20.57
C ARG A 12 31.90 11.99 21.32
N ARG A 13 31.87 12.12 22.66
CA ARG A 13 30.71 11.71 23.48
C ARG A 13 29.45 12.51 23.15
N GLY A 14 29.58 13.83 22.98
CA GLY A 14 28.47 14.69 22.55
C GLY A 14 27.95 14.32 21.17
N ALA A 15 28.84 14.10 20.21
CA ALA A 15 28.45 13.67 18.86
C ALA A 15 27.75 12.31 18.85
N PHE A 16 28.24 11.33 19.62
CA PHE A 16 27.58 10.03 19.76
C PHE A 16 26.20 10.15 20.42
N ALA A 17 26.06 11.00 21.44
CA ALA A 17 24.76 11.23 22.08
C ALA A 17 23.75 11.83 21.09
N VAL A 18 24.16 12.82 20.28
CA VAL A 18 23.28 13.41 19.25
C VAL A 18 22.88 12.38 18.20
N LEU A 19 23.84 11.60 17.68
CA LEU A 19 23.55 10.56 16.70
C LEU A 19 22.64 9.47 17.25
N PHE A 20 22.84 9.05 18.50
CA PHE A 20 22.00 8.05 19.15
C PHE A 20 20.58 8.56 19.35
N THR A 21 20.41 9.82 19.78
CA THR A 21 19.09 10.44 19.91
C THR A 21 18.40 10.59 18.55
N ALA A 22 19.13 11.03 17.52
CA ALA A 22 18.58 11.17 16.17
C ALA A 22 18.17 9.80 15.60
N PHE A 23 18.98 8.77 15.80
CA PHE A 23 18.67 7.40 15.39
C PHE A 23 17.46 6.84 16.15
N GLY A 24 17.38 7.07 17.46
CA GLY A 24 16.24 6.68 18.29
C GLY A 24 14.94 7.36 17.84
N ALA A 25 14.98 8.67 17.56
CA ALA A 25 13.83 9.42 17.07
C ALA A 25 13.40 8.94 15.67
N ALA A 26 14.34 8.75 14.74
CA ALA A 26 14.04 8.24 13.39
C ALA A 26 13.49 6.81 13.45
N SER A 27 14.03 5.96 14.32
CA SER A 27 13.55 4.59 14.54
C SER A 27 12.17 4.58 15.18
N GLY A 28 11.88 5.49 16.11
CA GLY A 28 10.56 5.66 16.72
C GLY A 28 9.50 6.04 15.69
N ILE A 29 9.75 7.08 14.89
CA ILE A 29 8.84 7.52 13.82
C ILE A 29 8.65 6.42 12.77
N GLY A 30 9.73 5.75 12.37
CA GLY A 30 9.66 4.64 11.42
C GLY A 30 8.87 3.45 11.95
N LEU A 31 8.97 3.16 13.25
CA LEU A 31 8.22 2.10 13.91
C LEU A 31 6.75 2.45 14.04
N GLU A 32 6.42 3.68 14.45
CA GLU A 32 5.04 4.16 14.50
C GLU A 32 4.37 4.06 13.12
N HIS A 33 5.05 4.50 12.06
CA HIS A 33 4.54 4.36 10.69
C HIS A 33 4.42 2.90 10.22
N TYR A 34 5.29 2.00 10.70
CA TYR A 34 5.21 0.57 10.38
C TYR A 34 4.07 -0.15 11.13
N LEU A 35 3.80 0.29 12.35
CA LEU A 35 2.74 -0.27 13.22
C LEU A 35 1.38 0.32 12.90
N ASP A 36 1.32 1.54 12.38
CA ASP A 36 0.10 2.16 11.83
C ASP A 36 -0.25 1.50 10.49
N ARG A 37 -0.63 0.23 10.56
CA ARG A 37 -1.14 -0.50 9.41
C ARG A 37 -2.59 -0.09 9.21
N PRO A 38 -2.94 0.44 8.04
CA PRO A 38 -4.32 0.79 7.73
C PRO A 38 -5.23 -0.43 7.88
N ASP A 39 -6.37 -0.19 8.52
CA ASP A 39 -7.35 -1.22 8.83
C ASP A 39 -7.84 -1.94 7.58
N MET A 40 -8.10 -3.23 7.75
CA MET A 40 -8.79 -4.04 6.74
C MET A 40 -10.26 -3.61 6.67
N LEU A 41 -10.74 -3.29 5.48
CA LEU A 41 -12.14 -2.87 5.29
C LEU A 41 -13.00 -4.05 4.86
N LYS A 42 -14.01 -4.39 5.65
CA LYS A 42 -15.06 -5.33 5.24
C LYS A 42 -16.22 -4.56 4.62
N THR A 43 -16.53 -4.82 3.35
CA THR A 43 -17.59 -4.10 2.64
C THR A 43 -18.96 -4.38 3.25
N ARG A 44 -19.77 -3.35 3.45
CA ARG A 44 -21.17 -3.48 3.91
C ARG A 44 -22.18 -3.56 2.75
N GLN A 45 -21.77 -3.07 1.59
CA GLN A 45 -22.56 -3.02 0.36
C GLN A 45 -21.72 -3.57 -0.79
N ALA A 46 -22.37 -3.90 -1.90
CA ALA A 46 -21.67 -4.28 -3.12
C ALA A 46 -20.88 -3.07 -3.65
N LEU A 47 -19.66 -3.30 -4.11
CA LEU A 47 -18.89 -2.29 -4.83
C LEU A 47 -18.97 -2.58 -6.31
N VAL A 48 -19.21 -1.55 -7.11
CA VAL A 48 -19.28 -1.68 -8.58
C VAL A 48 -17.86 -1.63 -9.13
N ILE A 49 -17.52 -2.61 -9.95
CA ILE A 49 -16.25 -2.70 -10.67
C ILE A 49 -16.47 -2.06 -12.03
N GLU A 50 -15.55 -1.19 -12.46
CA GLU A 50 -15.60 -0.63 -13.82
C GLU A 50 -15.49 -1.75 -14.87
N GLY A 51 -16.52 -1.85 -15.72
CA GLY A 51 -16.59 -2.84 -16.80
C GLY A 51 -15.84 -2.41 -18.06
N PRO A 52 -15.60 -3.32 -19.01
CA PRO A 52 -15.10 -2.97 -20.33
C PRO A 52 -16.02 -1.97 -21.04
N GLN A 53 -15.43 -1.01 -21.75
CA GLN A 53 -16.18 0.05 -22.43
C GLN A 53 -17.14 -0.56 -23.48
N GLY A 54 -18.45 -0.29 -23.34
CA GLY A 54 -19.49 -0.77 -24.25
C GLY A 54 -20.17 -2.08 -23.86
N ASP A 55 -19.86 -2.64 -22.68
CA ASP A 55 -20.62 -3.76 -22.10
C ASP A 55 -21.68 -3.24 -21.11
N GLU A 56 -22.92 -3.74 -21.20
CA GLU A 56 -24.02 -3.38 -20.29
C GLU A 56 -24.03 -4.22 -19.00
N ARG A 57 -23.00 -5.06 -18.78
CA ARG A 57 -22.90 -5.91 -17.60
C ARG A 57 -22.45 -5.13 -16.36
N ASN A 58 -23.12 -5.42 -15.24
CA ASN A 58 -22.71 -4.95 -13.93
C ASN A 58 -21.71 -5.92 -13.31
N TYR A 59 -20.47 -5.47 -13.14
CA TYR A 59 -19.43 -6.19 -12.41
C TYR A 59 -19.45 -5.71 -10.97
N VAL A 60 -19.55 -6.63 -10.00
CA VAL A 60 -19.69 -6.25 -8.58
C VAL A 60 -18.82 -7.11 -7.67
N LEU A 61 -18.20 -6.47 -6.68
CA LEU A 61 -17.68 -7.15 -5.50
C LEU A 61 -18.83 -7.32 -4.49
N PRO A 62 -19.11 -8.54 -4.01
CA PRO A 62 -20.21 -8.78 -3.10
C PRO A 62 -19.99 -8.09 -1.74
N PRO A 63 -21.07 -7.79 -1.00
CA PRO A 63 -20.98 -7.40 0.41
C PRO A 63 -20.21 -8.44 1.22
N GLY A 64 -19.42 -7.98 2.18
CA GLY A 64 -18.58 -8.84 3.03
C GLY A 64 -17.19 -9.13 2.45
N THR A 65 -16.86 -8.61 1.27
CA THR A 65 -15.49 -8.66 0.71
C THR A 65 -14.53 -7.90 1.62
N VAL A 66 -13.37 -8.49 1.87
CA VAL A 66 -12.32 -7.87 2.69
C VAL A 66 -11.29 -7.22 1.79
N LEU A 67 -11.11 -5.91 1.96
CA LEU A 67 -10.15 -5.09 1.25
C LEU A 67 -8.94 -4.82 2.14
N TYR A 68 -7.77 -5.18 1.64
CA TYR A 68 -6.48 -4.99 2.28
C TYR A 68 -5.84 -3.74 1.68
N PHE A 69 -5.60 -2.73 2.50
CA PHE A 69 -4.96 -1.51 2.01
C PHE A 69 -3.54 -1.79 1.50
N ASP A 70 -3.19 -1.20 0.35
CA ASP A 70 -1.83 -1.16 -0.18
C ASP A 70 -1.18 0.22 0.02
N ARG A 71 -1.76 1.26 -0.60
CA ARG A 71 -1.24 2.62 -0.56
C ARG A 71 -2.33 3.66 -0.78
N ALA A 72 -2.10 4.88 -0.26
CA ALA A 72 -2.91 6.05 -0.56
C ALA A 72 -2.21 6.94 -1.59
N PHE A 73 -2.99 7.67 -2.37
CA PHE A 73 -2.56 8.69 -3.33
C PHE A 73 -2.95 10.09 -2.82
N ALA A 74 -2.29 11.13 -3.32
CA ALA A 74 -2.45 12.51 -2.82
C ALA A 74 -3.86 13.08 -3.06
N GLU A 75 -4.57 12.53 -4.04
CA GLU A 75 -5.91 12.94 -4.48
C GLU A 75 -7.04 12.32 -3.62
N GLY A 76 -6.70 11.61 -2.54
CA GLY A 76 -7.68 10.93 -1.69
C GLY A 76 -8.11 9.55 -2.20
N HIS A 77 -7.51 9.08 -3.30
CA HIS A 77 -7.67 7.70 -3.75
C HIS A 77 -6.78 6.76 -2.93
N ALA A 78 -7.20 5.50 -2.79
CA ALA A 78 -6.38 4.46 -2.20
C ALA A 78 -6.49 3.18 -3.02
N LEU A 79 -5.37 2.47 -3.11
CA LEU A 79 -5.28 1.14 -3.70
C LEU A 79 -5.53 0.10 -2.61
N TYR A 80 -6.42 -0.84 -2.90
CA TYR A 80 -6.70 -1.99 -2.06
C TYR A 80 -6.51 -3.28 -2.85
N HIS A 81 -6.09 -4.33 -2.16
CA HIS A 81 -6.08 -5.70 -2.66
C HIS A 81 -7.28 -6.48 -2.12
N ALA A 82 -7.87 -7.34 -2.96
CA ALA A 82 -8.84 -8.34 -2.55
C ALA A 82 -8.32 -9.72 -2.95
N TYR A 83 -8.23 -10.65 -1.99
CA TYR A 83 -7.75 -12.00 -2.23
C TYR A 83 -8.90 -12.99 -2.25
N PHE A 84 -8.93 -13.83 -3.28
CA PHE A 84 -9.91 -14.89 -3.45
C PHE A 84 -9.20 -16.23 -3.52
N TYR A 85 -9.67 -17.18 -2.72
CA TYR A 85 -9.29 -18.57 -2.92
C TYR A 85 -10.14 -19.13 -4.05
N TYR A 86 -9.48 -19.60 -5.10
CA TYR A 86 -10.11 -20.32 -6.20
C TYR A 86 -9.53 -21.74 -6.24
N HIS A 87 -10.40 -22.72 -6.48
CA HIS A 87 -9.99 -24.12 -6.58
C HIS A 87 -10.11 -24.59 -8.03
N GLY A 88 -8.99 -24.99 -8.62
CA GLY A 88 -8.88 -25.39 -10.02
C GLY A 88 -8.21 -24.32 -10.89
N GLU A 89 -8.34 -24.47 -12.21
CA GLU A 89 -7.86 -23.49 -13.18
C GLU A 89 -9.07 -22.78 -13.79
N PRO A 90 -9.17 -21.43 -13.65
CA PRO A 90 -10.25 -20.69 -14.26
C PRO A 90 -10.09 -20.69 -15.79
N GLU A 91 -11.22 -20.61 -16.50
CA GLU A 91 -11.20 -20.30 -17.94
C GLU A 91 -10.47 -18.96 -18.13
N ASN A 92 -9.39 -18.98 -18.91
CA ASN A 92 -8.46 -17.87 -19.01
C ASN A 92 -8.00 -17.65 -20.45
N ASP A 93 -7.81 -16.38 -20.78
CA ASP A 93 -7.07 -15.96 -21.96
C ASP A 93 -5.62 -15.65 -21.58
N ARG A 94 -4.67 -16.04 -22.43
CA ARG A 94 -3.26 -15.70 -22.22
C ARG A 94 -3.03 -14.22 -22.50
N VAL A 95 -2.78 -13.46 -21.44
CA VAL A 95 -2.33 -12.07 -21.53
C VAL A 95 -0.80 -12.03 -21.55
N LEU A 96 -0.21 -11.53 -22.63
CA LEU A 96 1.23 -11.30 -22.72
C LEU A 96 1.58 -10.00 -21.98
N LEU A 97 2.53 -10.08 -21.06
CA LEU A 97 3.09 -8.91 -20.37
C LEU A 97 3.81 -8.01 -21.37
N GLU A 98 3.14 -6.93 -21.80
CA GLU A 98 3.82 -5.93 -22.61
C GLU A 98 4.92 -5.23 -21.80
N PRO A 99 6.09 -4.93 -22.41
CA PRO A 99 7.23 -4.30 -21.72
C PRO A 99 6.90 -2.98 -21.00
N LYS A 100 5.87 -2.26 -21.47
CA LYS A 100 5.38 -1.00 -20.86
C LYS A 100 4.93 -1.15 -19.41
N HIS A 101 4.57 -2.36 -18.97
CA HIS A 101 4.11 -2.65 -17.61
C HIS A 101 5.25 -2.86 -16.61
N LYS A 102 6.52 -2.76 -17.02
CA LYS A 102 7.71 -2.89 -16.14
C LYS A 102 7.68 -4.12 -15.20
N GLY A 103 7.03 -5.21 -15.63
CA GLY A 103 6.88 -6.42 -14.84
C GLY A 103 5.78 -6.39 -13.77
N SER A 104 4.96 -5.33 -13.69
CA SER A 104 3.74 -5.33 -12.87
C SER A 104 2.66 -6.14 -13.57
N LEU A 105 2.28 -7.26 -12.95
CA LEU A 105 1.13 -8.08 -13.34
C LEU A 105 -0.22 -7.46 -12.90
N THR A 106 -0.17 -6.37 -12.14
CA THR A 106 -1.34 -5.69 -11.59
C THR A 106 -1.84 -4.64 -12.59
N VAL A 107 -2.98 -4.92 -13.23
CA VAL A 107 -3.78 -3.92 -13.94
C VAL A 107 -4.86 -3.45 -12.95
N PRO A 108 -4.77 -2.23 -12.40
CA PRO A 108 -5.76 -1.75 -11.44
C PRO A 108 -7.12 -1.57 -12.13
N THR A 109 -8.18 -2.05 -11.48
CA THR A 109 -9.57 -1.77 -11.86
C THR A 109 -10.22 -0.95 -10.77
N TRP A 110 -10.99 0.07 -11.16
CA TRP A 110 -11.62 0.98 -10.21
C TRP A 110 -12.86 0.37 -9.56
N LEU A 111 -13.07 0.72 -8.30
CA LEU A 111 -14.20 0.30 -7.47
C LEU A 111 -14.99 1.51 -7.02
N TYR A 112 -16.30 1.48 -7.22
CA TYR A 112 -17.21 2.59 -6.90
C TYR A 112 -18.30 2.14 -5.91
N ALA A 113 -18.78 3.10 -5.12
CA ALA A 113 -19.99 2.90 -4.34
C ALA A 113 -21.25 2.95 -5.24
N PRO A 114 -22.35 2.28 -4.88
CA PRO A 114 -23.62 2.46 -5.59
C PRO A 114 -24.04 3.94 -5.55
N GLY A 115 -24.26 4.55 -6.72
CA GLY A 115 -24.65 5.96 -6.85
C GLY A 115 -23.50 6.97 -6.76
N ASP A 116 -22.25 6.53 -6.90
CA ASP A 116 -21.09 7.41 -7.01
C ASP A 116 -21.24 8.34 -8.23
N PRO A 117 -21.06 9.68 -8.11
CA PRO A 117 -21.16 10.61 -9.24
C PRO A 117 -20.11 10.39 -10.34
N ALA A 118 -19.10 9.55 -10.10
CA ALA A 118 -18.13 9.14 -11.11
C ALA A 118 -18.61 8.04 -12.06
N LEU A 119 -19.78 7.43 -11.80
CA LEU A 119 -20.44 6.44 -12.66
C LEU A 119 -21.43 7.07 -13.65
#